data_AF-A0A7W9XJ24-F1
#
_entry.id   AF-A0A7W9XJ24-F1
#
_cell.length_a   1.000
_cell.length_b   1.000
_cell.length_c   1.000
_cell.angle_alpha   90.00
_cell.angle_beta   90.00
_cell.angle_gamma   90.00
#
_symmetry.space_group_name_H-M   'P 1'
#
loop_
_entity.id
_entity.type
_entity.pdbx_description
1 polymer ?
#
loop_
_entity_poly.entity_id
_entity_poly.type
_entity_poly.pdbx_seq_one_letter_code
_entity_poly.pdbx_strand_id
1 'polypeptide(L)'
;MEVQKPTWDEKHYQEIYEFMMATLGSVPWCSDVKCPVEWAKTKLPLVSMCVANEDYEGAQATKDAIMDFLNQFLSESEKITDQQTLKLPVKMS
;
A
#
# COMPACT_ATOMS: atom_id res chain seq x y z
N MET A 1 20.61 15.90 24.22
CA MET A 1 20.03 14.63 23.74
C MET A 1 19.71 14.83 22.27
N GLU A 2 20.53 14.30 21.38
CA GLU A 2 20.22 14.32 19.94
C GLU A 2 19.06 13.35 19.70
N VAL A 3 17.95 13.87 19.17
CA VAL A 3 16.83 13.05 18.71
C VAL A 3 17.31 12.35 17.44
N GLN A 4 17.65 11.06 17.52
CA GLN A 4 17.84 10.25 16.33
C GLN A 4 16.55 10.28 15.52
N LYS A 5 16.62 10.84 14.31
CA LYS A 5 15.51 10.81 13.37
C LYS A 5 15.16 9.34 13.09
N PRO A 6 13.87 8.96 13.04
CA PRO A 6 13.50 7.64 12.58
C PRO A 6 14.12 7.44 11.20
N THR A 7 14.91 6.38 11.08
CA THR A 7 15.57 6.02 9.82
C THR A 7 14.55 5.24 9.02
N TRP A 8 14.01 5.90 8.00
CA TRP A 8 13.19 5.25 6.98
C TRP A 8 13.95 4.06 6.41
N ASP A 9 13.38 2.85 6.53
CA ASP A 9 13.96 1.65 5.94
C ASP A 9 13.51 1.52 4.48
N GLU A 10 14.26 2.19 3.60
CA GLU A 10 14.01 2.19 2.15
C GLU A 10 14.08 0.77 1.55
N LYS A 11 14.91 -0.10 2.11
CA LYS A 11 15.06 -1.47 1.60
C LYS A 11 13.82 -2.29 1.93
N HIS A 12 13.37 -2.25 3.20
CA HIS A 12 12.16 -2.94 3.62
C HIS A 12 10.93 -2.43 2.87
N TYR A 13 10.82 -1.11 2.68
CA TYR A 13 9.78 -0.52 1.83
C TYR A 13 9.78 -1.14 0.43
N GLN A 14 10.93 -1.17 -0.24
CA GLN A 14 11.04 -1.67 -1.61
C GLN A 14 10.68 -3.16 -1.71
N GLU A 15 11.13 -3.99 -0.75
CA GLU A 15 10.83 -5.41 -0.71
C GLU A 15 9.33 -5.68 -0.58
N ILE A 16 8.64 -4.96 0.31
CA ILE A 16 7.18 -5.09 0.49
C ILE A 16 6.42 -4.58 -0.74
N TYR A 17 6.85 -3.47 -1.34
CA TYR A 17 6.22 -2.91 -2.53
C TYR A 17 6.25 -3.90 -3.70
N GLU A 18 7.44 -4.44 -4.00
CA GLU A 18 7.63 -5.41 -5.09
C GLU A 18 6.83 -6.69 -4.85
N PHE A 19 6.84 -7.20 -3.62
CA PHE A 19 6.03 -8.36 -3.23
C PHE A 19 4.53 -8.12 -3.46
N MET A 20 4.02 -6.96 -3.06
CA MET A 20 2.61 -6.61 -3.24
C MET A 20 2.24 -6.44 -4.71
N MET A 21 3.08 -5.77 -5.50
CA MET A 21 2.87 -5.62 -6.95
C MET A 21 2.86 -6.97 -7.67
N ALA A 22 3.80 -7.87 -7.34
CA ALA A 22 3.83 -9.22 -7.88
C ALA A 22 2.57 -10.01 -7.48
N THR A 23 2.15 -9.90 -6.22
CA THR A 23 0.92 -10.56 -5.71
C THR A 23 -0.33 -10.07 -6.46
N LEU A 24 -0.47 -8.76 -6.65
CA LEU A 24 -1.59 -8.16 -7.35
C LEU A 24 -1.61 -8.55 -8.84
N GLY A 25 -0.44 -8.63 -9.49
CA GLY A 25 -0.31 -9.02 -10.90
C GLY A 25 -0.37 -10.52 -11.18
N SER A 26 -0.18 -11.37 -10.17
CA SER A 26 -0.14 -12.84 -10.33
C SER A 26 -1.51 -13.51 -10.54
N VAL A 27 -2.62 -12.80 -10.27
CA VAL A 27 -3.96 -13.37 -10.41
C VAL A 27 -4.34 -13.44 -11.89
N PRO A 28 -4.64 -14.64 -12.44
CA PRO A 28 -5.17 -14.76 -13.78
C PRO A 28 -6.58 -14.14 -13.80
N TRP A 29 -6.73 -13.02 -14.50
CA TRP A 29 -7.99 -12.28 -14.66
C TRP A 29 -9.12 -13.08 -15.37
N CYS A 30 -8.92 -14.37 -15.58
CA CYS A 30 -9.80 -15.30 -16.28
C CYS A 30 -10.67 -16.16 -15.35
N SER A 31 -10.60 -16.03 -14.02
CA SER A 31 -11.46 -16.78 -13.09
C SER A 31 -12.22 -15.85 -12.15
N ASP A 32 -13.55 -15.85 -12.24
CA ASP A 32 -14.63 -15.39 -11.32
C ASP A 32 -14.51 -14.08 -10.51
N VAL A 33 -13.32 -13.50 -10.37
CA VAL A 33 -13.03 -12.23 -9.73
C VAL A 33 -13.30 -11.13 -10.75
N LYS A 34 -14.52 -10.59 -10.69
CA LYS A 34 -15.13 -9.74 -11.71
C LYS A 34 -14.42 -8.40 -12.00
N CYS A 35 -13.34 -8.02 -11.33
CA CYS A 35 -12.64 -6.77 -11.64
C CYS A 35 -11.28 -6.71 -10.92
N PRO A 36 -10.19 -6.29 -11.58
CA PRO A 36 -8.90 -5.98 -10.94
C PRO A 36 -9.02 -5.03 -9.75
N VAL A 37 -9.96 -4.09 -9.82
CA VAL A 37 -10.24 -3.14 -8.74
C VAL A 37 -10.79 -3.83 -7.50
N GLU A 38 -11.74 -4.75 -7.65
CA GLU A 38 -12.34 -5.47 -6.53
C GLU A 38 -11.34 -6.43 -5.88
N TRP A 39 -10.45 -7.03 -6.68
CA TRP A 39 -9.34 -7.82 -6.15
C TRP A 39 -8.39 -6.98 -5.28
N ALA A 40 -7.91 -5.85 -5.81
CA ALA A 40 -6.98 -4.98 -5.08
C ALA A 40 -7.58 -4.45 -3.77
N LYS A 41 -8.88 -4.12 -3.76
CA LYS A 41 -9.59 -3.72 -2.53
C LYS A 41 -9.53 -4.78 -1.42
N THR A 42 -9.50 -6.07 -1.75
CA THR A 42 -9.36 -7.13 -0.73
C THR A 42 -8.05 -7.07 0.05
N LYS A 43 -7.05 -6.33 -0.45
CA LYS A 43 -5.72 -6.19 0.15
C LYS A 43 -5.59 -4.96 1.05
N LEU A 44 -6.53 -4.02 1.00
CA LEU A 44 -6.53 -2.83 1.87
C LEU A 44 -6.39 -3.14 3.37
N PRO A 45 -6.99 -4.20 3.93
CA PRO A 45 -6.80 -4.54 5.35
C PRO A 45 -5.34 -4.85 5.74
N LEU A 46 -4.47 -5.22 4.80
CA LEU A 46 -3.05 -5.46 5.08
C LEU A 46 -2.34 -4.20 5.56
N VAL A 47 -2.74 -3.02 5.07
CA VAL A 47 -2.19 -1.73 5.55
C VAL A 47 -2.46 -1.57 7.05
N SER A 48 -3.70 -1.84 7.48
CA SER A 48 -4.07 -1.76 8.90
C SER A 48 -3.31 -2.79 9.75
N MET A 49 -3.04 -3.98 9.19
CA MET A 49 -2.25 -5.02 9.87
C MET A 49 -0.79 -4.60 10.04
N CYS A 50 -0.15 -4.04 9.01
CA CYS A 50 1.20 -3.49 9.10
C CYS A 50 1.29 -2.39 10.16
N VAL A 51 0.33 -1.44 10.18
CA VAL A 51 0.26 -0.40 11.22
C VAL A 51 0.11 -0.99 12.62
N ALA A 52 -0.74 -2.01 12.80
CA ALA A 52 -0.93 -2.67 14.09
C ALA A 52 0.36 -3.37 14.60
N ASN A 53 1.23 -3.79 13.69
CA ASN A 53 2.53 -4.39 13.98
C ASN A 53 3.67 -3.35 14.07
N GLU A 54 3.35 -2.06 14.02
CA GLU A 54 4.33 -0.96 13.98
C GLU A 54 5.28 -1.03 12.76
N ASP A 55 4.87 -1.72 11.70
CA ASP A 55 5.54 -1.80 10.40
C ASP A 55 5.02 -0.69 9.48
N TYR A 56 5.48 0.54 9.71
CA TYR A 56 4.98 1.72 9.00
C TYR A 56 5.48 1.79 7.55
N GLU A 57 6.71 1.37 7.30
CA GLU A 57 7.31 1.25 5.97
C GLU A 57 6.56 0.20 5.15
N GLY A 58 6.26 -0.98 5.71
CA GLY A 58 5.46 -2.00 5.05
C GLY A 58 4.01 -1.56 4.82
N ALA A 59 3.43 -0.78 5.75
CA ALA A 59 2.11 -0.20 5.57
C ALA A 59 2.08 0.79 4.39
N GLN A 60 3.08 1.66 4.29
CA GLN A 60 3.21 2.62 3.19
C GLN A 60 3.45 1.91 1.85
N ALA A 61 4.40 0.97 1.81
CA ALA A 61 4.70 0.17 0.62
C ALA A 61 3.47 -0.58 0.10
N THR A 62 2.71 -1.19 1.02
CA THR A 62 1.47 -1.90 0.70
C THR A 62 0.41 -0.96 0.13
N LYS A 63 0.23 0.20 0.76
CA LYS A 63 -0.71 1.24 0.29
C LYS A 63 -0.35 1.69 -1.13
N ASP A 64 0.90 2.04 -1.35
CA ASP A 64 1.36 2.62 -2.61
C ASP A 64 1.31 1.58 -3.74
N ALA A 65 1.70 0.33 -3.48
CA ALA A 65 1.54 -0.77 -4.44
C ALA A 65 0.07 -0.99 -4.84
N ILE A 66 -0.86 -0.96 -3.89
CA ILE A 66 -2.29 -1.08 -4.18
C ILE A 66 -2.79 0.10 -5.03
N MET A 67 -2.37 1.33 -4.69
CA MET A 67 -2.76 2.54 -5.43
C MET A 67 -2.21 2.54 -6.85
N ASP A 68 -0.93 2.22 -7.03
CA ASP A 68 -0.28 2.14 -8.34
C ASP A 68 -0.91 1.03 -9.20
N PHE A 69 -1.21 -0.11 -8.60
CA PHE A 69 -1.92 -1.18 -9.28
C PHE A 69 -3.31 -0.73 -9.75
N LEU A 70 -4.11 -0.08 -8.89
CA LEU A 70 -5.43 0.44 -9.24
C LEU A 70 -5.35 1.49 -10.36
N ASN A 71 -4.37 2.39 -10.28
CA ASN A 71 -4.17 3.47 -11.25
C ASN A 71 -3.84 2.98 -12.68
N GLN A 72 -3.44 1.71 -12.86
CA GLN A 72 -3.30 1.10 -14.18
C GLN A 72 -4.63 0.88 -14.91
N PHE A 73 -5.74 0.84 -14.16
CA PHE A 73 -7.08 0.55 -14.69
C PHE A 73 -8.02 1.77 -14.67
N LEU A 74 -7.60 2.88 -14.07
CA LEU A 74 -8.38 4.11 -13.95
C LEU A 74 -8.01 5.09 -15.07
N SER A 75 -8.97 5.91 -15.51
CA SER A 75 -8.66 7.02 -16.41
C SER A 75 -7.83 8.10 -15.69
N GLU A 76 -7.11 8.96 -16.43
CA GLU A 76 -6.31 10.04 -15.83
C GLU A 76 -7.09 10.91 -14.85
N SER A 77 -8.37 11.17 -15.11
CA SER A 77 -9.26 11.94 -14.23
C SER A 77 -9.70 11.20 -12.97
N GLU A 78 -9.54 9.89 -12.92
CA GLU A 78 -9.97 9.02 -11.82
C GLU A 78 -8.79 8.48 -11.00
N LYS A 79 -7.55 8.74 -11.44
CA LYS A 79 -6.35 8.28 -10.74
C LYS A 79 -6.34 8.78 -9.30
N ILE A 80 -6.03 7.86 -8.40
CA ILE A 80 -5.87 8.12 -6.98
C ILE A 80 -4.51 8.81 -6.82
N THR A 81 -4.54 10.08 -6.43
CA THR A 81 -3.34 10.86 -6.10
C THR A 81 -3.19 10.98 -4.59
N ASP A 82 -1.95 11.15 -4.13
CA ASP A 82 -1.49 11.03 -2.75
C ASP A 82 -2.15 12.00 -1.72
N GLN A 83 -3.08 12.83 -2.16
CA GLN A 83 -3.78 13.82 -1.35
C GLN A 83 -4.95 13.27 -0.51
N GLN A 84 -5.34 12.00 -0.68
CA GLN A 84 -6.27 11.34 0.24
C GLN A 84 -5.50 10.66 1.39
N THR A 85 -4.73 11.45 2.13
CA THR A 85 -3.98 10.96 3.29
C THR A 85 -4.95 10.66 4.44
N LEU A 86 -5.15 9.38 4.77
CA LEU A 86 -5.71 8.99 6.06
C LEU A 86 -4.63 9.32 7.10
N LYS A 87 -4.77 10.46 7.80
CA LYS A 87 -3.83 10.87 8.84
C LYS A 87 -3.78 9.79 9.93
N LEU A 88 -2.68 9.05 9.99
CA LEU A 88 -2.41 8.17 11.13
C LEU A 88 -2.27 9.06 12.38
N PRO A 89 -2.90 8.70 13.51
CA PRO A 89 -2.73 9.44 14.75
C PRO A 89 -1.26 9.34 15.19
N VAL A 90 -0.64 10.50 15.40
CA VAL A 90 0.69 10.57 16.02
C VAL A 90 0.54 9.99 17.43
N LYS A 91 1.23 8.88 17.71
CA LYS A 91 1.32 8.30 19.06
C LYS A 91 1.92 9.38 19.97
N MET A 92 1.08 10.01 20.79
CA MET A 92 1.55 10.93 21.83
C MET A 92 2.04 10.09 23.00
N SER A 93 3.36 10.09 23.20
CA SER A 93 4.03 9.58 24.39
C SER A 93 3.66 10.40 25.63
#